data_AF-A0A8C7WXC0-F1
#
_entry.id   AF-A0A8C7WXC0-F1
#
_cell.length_a   1.000
_cell.length_b   1.000
_cell.length_c   1.000
_cell.angle_alpha   90.00
_cell.angle_beta   90.00
_cell.angle_gamma   90.00
#
_symmetry.space_group_name_H-M   'P 1'
#
loop_
_entity.id
_entity.type
_entity.pdbx_description
1 polymer ?
#
loop_
_entity_poly.entity_id
_entity_poly.type
_entity_poly.pdbx_seq_one_letter_code
_entity_poly.pdbx_strand_id
1 'polypeptide(L)' 'MLSLSVLVGLVPIVSLFGLFYSAAVDENFPQGCTSSSSLCFYSLLLPVTIPVYVFFHLWSWMGIKLFRHN' A
#
# COMPACT_ATOMS: atom_id res chain seq x y z
N MET A 1 7.62 18.55 -5.96
CA MET A 1 7.52 17.89 -4.63
C MET A 1 6.25 17.07 -4.64
N LEU A 2 6.35 15.75 -4.60
CA LEU A 2 5.16 14.88 -4.56
C LEU A 2 4.52 15.03 -3.18
N SER A 3 3.24 15.40 -3.11
CA SER A 3 2.56 15.55 -1.82
C SER A 3 2.47 14.19 -1.11
N LEU A 4 2.62 14.20 0.21
CA LEU A 4 2.44 13.03 1.08
C LEU A 4 1.11 12.31 0.79
N SER A 5 0.04 13.07 0.56
CA SER A 5 -1.28 12.54 0.21
C SER A 5 -1.29 11.78 -1.11
N VAL A 6 -0.52 12.25 -2.09
CA VAL A 6 -0.40 11.58 -3.39
C VAL A 6 0.38 10.28 -3.24
N LEU A 7 1.42 10.27 -2.41
CA LEU A 7 2.24 9.07 -2.18
C LEU A 7 1.46 7.97 -1.44
N VAL A 8 0.64 8.35 -0.45
CA VAL A 8 -0.28 7.42 0.25
C VAL A 8 -1.27 6.77 -0.72
N GLY A 9 -1.74 7.48 -1.75
CA GLY A 9 -2.61 6.92 -2.77
C GLY A 9 -1.87 6.08 -3.82
N LEU A 10 -0.68 6.52 -4.23
CA LEU A 10 0.09 5.84 -5.29
C LEU A 10 0.60 4.47 -4.87
N VAL A 11 1.05 4.31 -3.63
CA VAL A 11 1.61 3.02 -3.19
C VAL A 11 0.62 1.86 -3.29
N PRO A 12 -0.61 1.92 -2.72
CA PRO A 12 -1.58 0.84 -2.90
C PRO A 12 -1.94 0.60 -4.37
N ILE A 13 -1.99 1.66 -5.19
CA ILE A 13 -2.26 1.54 -6.64
C ILE A 13 -1.14 0.75 -7.33
N VAL A 14 0.12 1.09 -7.08
CA VAL A 14 1.28 0.39 -7.66
C VAL A 14 1.35 -1.05 -7.15
N SER A 15 1.07 -1.29 -5.86
CA SER A 15 1.00 -2.63 -5.31
C SER A 15 -0.09 -3.48 -5.97
N LEU A 16 -1.25 -2.91 -6.25
CA LEU A 16 -2.34 -3.58 -6.99
C LEU A 16 -1.91 -3.94 -8.41
N PHE A 17 -1.27 -3.02 -9.14
CA PHE A 17 -0.74 -3.31 -10.46
C PHE A 17 0.32 -4.40 -10.43
N GLY A 18 1.21 -4.38 -9.44
CA GLY A 18 2.20 -5.45 -9.23
C GLY A 18 1.54 -6.79 -8.97
N LEU A 19 0.48 -6.84 -8.15
CA LEU A 19 -0.26 -8.07 -7.86
C LEU A 19 -0.97 -8.62 -9.10
N PHE A 20 -1.61 -7.76 -9.90
CA PHE A 20 -2.24 -8.16 -11.15
C PHE A 20 -1.21 -8.64 -12.18
N TYR A 21 -0.06 -7.98 -12.25
CA TYR A 21 1.02 -8.41 -13.12
C TYR A 21 1.52 -9.81 -12.70
N SER A 22 1.83 -10.02 -11.42
CA SER A 22 2.23 -11.32 -10.90
C SER A 22 1.18 -12.40 -11.16
N ALA A 23 -0.10 -12.11 -10.94
CA ALA A 23 -1.18 -13.04 -11.23
C ALA A 23 -1.32 -13.40 -12.72
N ALA A 24 -0.85 -12.52 -13.62
CA ALA A 24 -0.92 -12.73 -15.06
C ALA A 24 0.32 -13.41 -15.64
N VAL A 25 1.52 -13.16 -15.09
CA VAL A 25 2.79 -13.64 -15.67
C VAL A 25 3.47 -14.75 -14.89
N ASP A 26 3.18 -14.90 -13.59
CA ASP A 26 3.80 -15.93 -12.76
C ASP A 26 2.94 -17.19 -12.78
N GLU A 27 3.46 -18.25 -13.40
CA GLU A 27 2.78 -19.55 -13.52
C GLU A 27 2.54 -20.21 -12.15
N ASN A 28 3.30 -19.82 -11.12
CA ASN A 28 3.16 -20.33 -9.76
C ASN A 28 2.33 -19.41 -8.86
N PHE A 29 1.69 -18.37 -9.42
CA PHE A 29 0.89 -17.46 -8.62
C PHE A 29 -0.28 -18.22 -7.96
N PRO A 30 -0.47 -18.08 -6.65
CA PRO A 30 -1.50 -18.83 -5.94
C PRO A 30 -2.90 -18.45 -6.44
N GLN A 31 -3.59 -19.43 -7.03
CA GLN A 31 -4.91 -19.28 -7.65
C GLN A 31 -5.97 -18.73 -6.69
N GLY A 32 -5.83 -19.03 -5.39
CA GLY A 32 -6.69 -18.49 -4.33
C GLY A 32 -6.51 -17.00 -4.06
N CYS A 33 -5.49 -16.36 -4.62
CA CYS A 33 -5.14 -14.95 -4.39
C CYS A 33 -5.42 -14.06 -5.61
N THR A 34 -5.97 -14.61 -6.69
CA THR A 34 -6.29 -13.89 -7.93
C THR A 34 -7.62 -13.12 -7.85
N SER A 35 -8.54 -13.54 -6.97
CA SER A 35 -9.83 -12.87 -6.78
C SER A 35 -9.76 -11.78 -5.72
N SER A 36 -10.31 -10.60 -6.01
CA SER A 36 -10.47 -9.51 -5.03
C SER A 36 -11.47 -9.82 -3.91
N SER A 37 -12.22 -10.92 -4.03
CA SER A 37 -13.09 -11.44 -2.96
C SER A 37 -12.37 -12.38 -1.98
N SER A 38 -11.11 -12.72 -2.23
CA SER A 38 -10.39 -13.68 -1.40
C SER A 38 -9.59 -13.00 -0.28
N LEU A 39 -9.54 -13.66 0.88
CA LEU A 39 -8.68 -13.20 1.98
C LEU A 39 -7.20 -13.21 1.60
N CYS A 40 -6.77 -14.14 0.73
CA CYS A 40 -5.38 -14.20 0.31
C CYS A 40 -4.95 -12.95 -0.46
N PHE A 41 -5.80 -12.41 -1.34
CA PHE A 41 -5.53 -11.18 -2.07
C PHE A 41 -5.20 -10.03 -1.10
N TYR A 42 -6.01 -9.86 -0.05
CA TYR A 42 -5.76 -8.85 0.97
C TYR A 42 -4.55 -9.17 1.85
N SER A 43 -4.29 -10.45 2.16
CA SER A 43 -3.09 -10.86 2.89
C SER A 43 -1.80 -10.53 2.16
N LEU A 44 -1.81 -10.46 0.82
CA LEU A 44 -0.66 -9.99 0.03
C LEU A 44 -0.57 -8.46 -0.02
N LEU A 45 -1.71 -7.78 -0.08
CA LEU A 45 -1.76 -6.32 -0.21
C LEU A 45 -1.47 -5.60 1.12
N LEU A 46 -2.06 -6.07 2.22
CA LEU A 46 -1.98 -5.44 3.55
C LEU A 46 -0.55 -5.26 4.09
N PRO A 47 0.37 -6.25 3.99
CA PRO A 47 1.74 -6.11 4.47
C PRO A 47 2.53 -5.01 3.75
N VAL A 48 2.12 -4.64 2.53
CA VAL A 48 2.75 -3.55 1.77
C VAL A 48 2.06 -2.22 2.09
N THR A 49 0.74 -2.19 2.16
CA THR A 49 -0.01 -0.94 2.38
C THR A 49 0.05 -0.46 3.82
N ILE A 50 0.07 -1.36 4.82
CA ILE A 50 0.05 -1.00 6.24
C ILE A 50 1.31 -0.23 6.66
N PRO A 51 2.55 -0.71 6.42
CA PRO A 51 3.74 0.02 6.86
C PRO A 51 3.84 1.39 6.22
N VAL A 52 3.45 1.49 4.95
CA VAL A 52 3.46 2.73 4.17
C VAL A 52 2.44 3.72 4.73
N TYR A 53 1.21 3.26 4.99
CA TYR A 53 0.18 4.06 5.62
C TYR A 53 0.61 4.54 7.01
N VAL A 54 1.13 3.65 7.86
CA VAL A 54 1.61 3.98 9.20
C VAL A 54 2.75 4.98 9.15
N PHE A 55 3.74 4.78 8.28
CA PHE A 55 4.87 5.70 8.13
C PHE A 55 4.41 7.10 7.75
N PHE A 56 3.57 7.22 6.72
CA PHE A 56 3.08 8.53 6.28
C PHE A 56 2.14 9.18 7.29
N HIS A 57 1.30 8.39 7.96
CA HIS A 57 0.42 8.91 9.00
C HIS A 57 1.24 9.44 10.18
N LEU A 58 2.21 8.67 10.67
CA LEU A 58 3.11 9.09 11.74
C LEU A 58 3.96 10.30 11.33
N TRP A 59 4.48 10.33 10.10
CA TRP A 59 5.24 11.48 9.58
C TRP A 59 4.38 12.75 9.51
N SER A 60 3.15 12.65 9.00
CA SER A 60 2.19 13.74 9.02
C SER A 60 1.90 14.21 10.44
N TRP A 61 1.73 13.27 11.38
CA TRP A 61 1.43 13.58 12.77
C TRP A 61 2.60 14.27 13.47
N MET A 62 3.83 13.81 13.20
CA MET A 62 5.04 14.39 13.75
C MET A 62 5.30 15.77 13.18
N GLY A 63 5.10 15.96 11.87
CA GLY A 63 5.16 17.28 11.22
C GLY A 63 4.18 18.26 11.85
N ILE A 64 2.90 17.90 12.00
CA ILE A 64 1.89 18.76 12.64
C ILE A 64 2.28 19.09 14.09
N LYS A 65 2.76 18.10 14.87
CA LYS A 65 3.20 18.35 16.25
C LYS A 65 4.41 19.28 16.34
N LEU A 66 5.38 19.14 15.44
CA LEU A 66 6.61 19.94 15.44
C LEU A 66 6.29 21.42 15.18
N PHE A 67 5.40 21.72 14.23
CA PHE A 67 5.02 23.10 13.89
C PHE A 67 3.97 23.71 14.82
N ARG A 68 3.24 22.90 15.59
CA ARG A 68 2.21 23.41 16.51
C ARG A 68 2.77 23.91 17.84
N HIS A 69 4.02 23.56 18.16
CA HIS A 69 4.69 23.93 19.42
C HIS A 69 5.79 25.00 19.24
N ASN A 70 5.92 25.59 18.04
CA ASN A 70 6.79 26.72 17.73
C ASN A 70 5.95 27.90 17.22
#